data_AF-A0A956KJM5-F1
#
_entry.id   AF-A0A956KJM5-F1
#
_cell.length_a   1.000
_cell.length_b   1.000
_cell.length_c   1.000
_cell.angle_alpha   90.00
_cell.angle_beta   90.00
_cell.angle_gamma   90.00
#
_symmetry.space_group_name_H-M   'P 1'
#
loop_
_entity.id
_entity.type
_entity.pdbx_description
1 polymer ?
#
loop_
_entity_poly.entity_id
_entity_poly.type
_entity_poly.pdbx_seq_one_letter_code
_entity_poly.pdbx_strand_id
1 'polypeptide(L)'
;MNRDPELVLRLIERDLIEWADDDTLRLVWADYLQLRGDPLGELVVLDDLAEYGPVAERERLRAQAERMRTRLHGRLWTNRSHEQKGVHLRWHQGFVRELEVVIAEMPGRAVRSKAQHLDGILQLILREPALRFVEIIRITVAEPHGETWLQWLLRGRVYLQSLREVHVGQPGGIASRPAGTWESQQTPKARWSAAVDQIRHFQRLRWLTVDGELLRLPCRDGSTETKTHFVRSLASRPLTSPNRAALCRALWDASTKVHDEAFAVIGTLGPRAEFCLEDLLWMLEPPLGKRDPRPAKALRAMAAIGPAGARGLRVVLGALNHSELLQSRERAPALLEWLGSLGPVGTPALAVIDALLERSETGGELRQAARRARKRISG
;
A
#
# COMPACT_ATOMS: atom_id res chain seq x y z
N MET A 1 6.27 39.07 10.59
CA MET A 1 6.34 37.88 11.50
C MET A 1 7.43 36.97 10.98
N ASN A 2 8.62 36.98 11.60
CA ASN A 2 9.68 36.02 11.30
C ASN A 2 9.28 34.68 11.93
N ARG A 3 8.63 33.80 11.16
CA ARG A 3 8.44 32.42 11.62
C ARG A 3 9.77 31.71 11.51
N ASP A 4 10.14 31.01 12.58
CA ASP A 4 11.33 30.15 12.65
C ASP A 4 11.33 29.16 11.46
N PRO A 5 12.31 29.22 10.54
CA PRO A 5 12.42 28.30 9.41
C PRO A 5 12.45 26.82 9.83
N GLU A 6 12.99 26.51 11.02
CA GLU A 6 13.00 25.13 11.54
C GLU A 6 11.62 24.66 11.99
N LEU A 7 10.75 25.57 12.41
CA LEU A 7 9.35 25.25 12.73
C LEU A 7 8.58 24.93 11.45
N VAL A 8 8.76 25.72 10.39
CA VAL A 8 8.12 25.47 9.09
C VAL A 8 8.57 24.12 8.53
N LEU A 9 9.86 23.81 8.62
CA LEU A 9 10.43 22.52 8.24
C LEU A 9 9.74 21.35 8.96
N ARG A 10 9.66 21.43 10.29
CA ARG A 10 9.03 20.38 11.11
C ARG A 10 7.54 20.20 10.79
N LEU A 11 6.85 21.27 10.43
CA LEU A 11 5.44 21.20 10.02
C LEU A 11 5.28 20.53 8.64
N ILE A 12 6.11 20.89 7.66
CA ILE A 12 6.07 20.25 6.33
C ILE A 12 6.46 18.76 6.45
N GLU A 13 7.51 18.43 7.20
CA GLU A 13 7.90 17.03 7.46
C GLU A 13 6.75 16.24 8.11
N ARG A 14 6.11 16.82 9.14
CA ARG A 14 4.94 16.19 9.78
C ARG A 14 3.82 15.95 8.78
N ASP A 15 3.53 16.94 7.93
CA ASP A 15 2.43 16.87 6.98
C ASP A 15 2.74 15.88 5.83
N LEU A 16 3.98 15.80 5.34
CA LEU A 16 4.44 14.74 4.41
C LEU A 16 4.30 13.35 5.03
N ILE A 17 4.63 13.19 6.31
CA ILE A 17 4.46 11.91 6.99
C ILE A 17 2.97 11.61 7.14
N GLU A 18 2.14 12.58 7.50
CA GLU A 18 0.69 12.44 7.70
C GLU A 18 -0.07 12.14 6.41
N TRP A 19 0.32 12.77 5.31
CA TRP A 19 -0.34 12.75 4.02
C TRP A 19 0.62 12.24 2.95
N ALA A 20 1.30 11.13 3.23
CA ALA A 20 2.32 10.57 2.35
C ALA A 20 1.79 10.18 0.95
N ASP A 21 0.46 9.96 0.85
CA ASP A 21 -0.26 9.67 -0.40
C ASP A 21 -0.61 10.95 -1.21
N ASP A 22 -0.35 12.15 -0.67
CA ASP A 22 -0.60 13.43 -1.35
C ASP A 22 0.68 13.93 -2.02
N ASP A 23 0.79 13.62 -3.32
CA ASP A 23 1.94 13.99 -4.13
C ASP A 23 2.13 15.51 -4.24
N THR A 24 1.09 16.32 -4.00
CA THR A 24 1.23 17.79 -4.06
C THR A 24 2.08 18.33 -2.91
N LEU A 25 2.06 17.68 -1.75
CA LEU A 25 2.91 18.07 -0.61
C LEU A 25 4.39 17.80 -0.89
N ARG A 26 4.68 16.81 -1.74
CA ARG A 26 6.05 16.51 -2.19
C ARG A 26 6.61 17.63 -3.05
N LEU A 27 5.79 18.29 -3.86
CA LEU A 27 6.20 19.47 -4.62
C LEU A 27 6.45 20.68 -3.72
N VAL A 28 5.63 20.88 -2.68
CA VAL A 28 5.88 21.93 -1.66
C VAL A 28 7.22 21.70 -0.94
N TRP A 29 7.53 20.44 -0.64
CA TRP A 29 8.83 20.06 -0.11
C TRP A 29 9.98 20.30 -1.09
N ALA A 30 9.76 19.98 -2.37
CA ALA A 30 10.72 20.22 -3.42
C ALA A 30 11.08 21.70 -3.52
N ASP A 31 10.09 22.59 -3.54
CA ASP A 31 10.28 24.04 -3.55
C ASP A 31 11.10 24.49 -2.34
N TYR A 32 10.75 23.99 -1.15
CA TYR A 32 11.50 24.29 0.07
C TYR A 32 12.97 23.84 -0.01
N LEU A 33 13.23 22.64 -0.52
CA LEU A 33 14.59 22.13 -0.74
C LEU A 33 15.35 22.99 -1.74
N GLN A 34 14.72 23.38 -2.86
CA GLN A 34 15.34 24.24 -3.87
C GLN A 34 15.67 25.63 -3.33
N LEU A 35 14.80 26.22 -2.52
CA LEU A 35 15.06 27.50 -1.83
C LEU A 35 16.28 27.43 -0.89
N ARG A 36 16.62 26.24 -0.41
CA ARG A 36 17.84 25.99 0.39
C ARG A 36 19.06 25.58 -0.43
N GLY A 37 18.93 25.56 -1.76
CA GLY A 37 19.99 25.09 -2.66
C GLY A 37 20.21 23.58 -2.59
N ASP A 38 19.23 22.81 -2.11
CA ASP A 38 19.33 21.36 -2.04
C ASP A 38 18.92 20.73 -3.38
N PRO A 39 19.83 20.05 -4.11
CA PRO A 39 19.54 19.41 -5.39
C PRO A 39 18.48 18.30 -5.33
N LEU A 40 18.14 17.80 -4.13
CA LEU A 40 17.02 16.88 -3.97
C LEU A 40 15.68 17.49 -4.39
N GLY A 41 15.52 18.80 -4.23
CA GLY A 41 14.30 19.48 -4.68
C GLY A 41 14.16 19.47 -6.20
N GLU A 42 15.26 19.53 -6.96
CA GLU A 42 15.22 19.39 -8.42
C GLU A 42 14.87 17.94 -8.81
N LEU A 43 15.38 16.95 -8.08
CA LEU A 43 15.08 15.53 -8.33
C LEU A 43 13.59 15.24 -8.17
N VAL A 44 12.95 15.75 -7.11
CA VAL A 44 11.51 15.56 -6.87
C VAL A 44 10.69 16.10 -8.04
N VAL A 45 11.00 17.31 -8.52
CA VAL A 45 10.31 17.93 -9.67
C VAL A 45 10.52 17.13 -10.96
N LEU A 46 11.75 16.65 -11.21
CA LEU A 46 12.02 15.83 -12.40
C LEU A 46 11.21 14.53 -12.40
N ASP A 47 11.07 13.88 -11.24
CA ASP A 47 10.28 12.66 -11.11
C ASP A 47 8.78 12.92 -11.29
N ASP A 48 8.25 14.00 -10.72
CA ASP A 48 6.85 14.41 -10.91
C ASP A 48 6.54 14.68 -12.39
N LEU A 49 7.38 15.47 -13.07
CA LEU A 49 7.23 15.75 -14.49
C LEU A 49 7.39 14.47 -15.35
N ALA A 50 8.27 13.55 -14.96
CA ALA A 50 8.41 12.26 -15.63
C ALA A 50 7.17 11.36 -15.49
N GLU A 51 6.40 11.51 -14.41
CA GLU A 51 5.20 10.73 -14.12
C GLU A 51 3.96 11.34 -14.79
N TYR A 52 3.75 12.65 -14.61
CA TYR A 52 2.53 13.35 -15.01
C TYR A 52 2.69 14.28 -16.21
N GLY A 53 3.91 14.66 -16.58
CA GLY A 53 4.19 15.55 -17.70
C GLY A 53 3.83 14.97 -19.07
N PRO A 54 4.05 15.76 -20.15
CA PRO A 54 3.75 15.35 -21.52
C PRO A 54 4.46 14.05 -21.91
N VAL A 55 3.73 13.10 -22.52
CA VAL A 55 4.26 11.76 -22.88
C VAL A 55 5.55 11.85 -23.69
N ALA A 56 5.65 12.83 -24.60
CA ALA A 56 6.82 13.05 -25.44
C ALA A 56 8.11 13.37 -24.65
N GLU A 57 8.00 13.88 -23.43
CA GLU A 57 9.15 14.31 -22.62
C GLU A 57 9.51 13.33 -21.51
N ARG A 58 8.61 12.40 -21.14
CA ARG A 58 8.76 11.53 -19.97
C ARG A 58 10.06 10.73 -19.98
N GLU A 59 10.45 10.16 -21.12
CA GLU A 59 11.67 9.37 -21.22
C GLU A 59 12.94 10.21 -20.95
N ARG A 60 12.98 11.42 -21.52
CA ARG A 60 14.08 12.37 -21.29
C ARG A 60 14.15 12.79 -19.82
N LEU A 61 12.99 13.09 -19.21
CA LEU A 61 12.90 13.49 -17.80
C LEU A 61 13.34 12.36 -16.87
N ARG A 62 12.92 11.10 -17.13
CA ARG A 62 13.42 9.92 -16.40
C ARG A 62 14.93 9.77 -16.50
N ALA A 63 15.50 9.95 -17.70
CA ALA A 63 16.94 9.88 -17.89
C ALA A 63 17.69 11.03 -17.20
N GLN A 64 17.07 12.20 -17.01
CA GLN A 64 17.63 13.30 -16.23
C GLN A 64 17.58 13.00 -14.72
N ALA A 65 16.42 12.55 -14.22
CA ALA A 65 16.26 12.14 -12.82
C ALA A 65 17.26 11.05 -12.44
N GLU A 66 17.47 10.05 -13.30
CA GLU A 66 18.41 8.96 -13.02
C GLU A 66 19.86 9.45 -12.94
N ARG A 67 20.29 10.32 -13.87
CA ARG A 67 21.62 10.96 -13.80
C ARG A 67 21.78 11.78 -12.52
N MET A 68 20.72 12.45 -12.07
CA MET A 68 20.74 13.20 -10.82
C MET A 68 20.86 12.27 -9.60
N ARG A 69 20.13 11.14 -9.56
CA ARG A 69 20.30 10.11 -8.53
C ARG A 69 21.73 9.57 -8.49
N THR A 70 22.33 9.29 -9.64
CA THR A 70 23.75 8.87 -9.71
C THR A 70 24.68 9.93 -9.11
N ARG A 71 24.45 11.22 -9.43
CA ARG A 71 25.24 12.32 -8.87
C ARG A 71 25.05 12.48 -7.36
N LEU A 72 23.82 12.31 -6.87
CA LEU A 72 23.48 12.41 -5.45
C LEU A 72 23.84 11.14 -4.67
N HIS A 73 24.22 10.05 -5.34
CA HIS A 73 24.47 8.75 -4.71
C HIS A 73 25.47 8.84 -3.55
N GLY A 74 26.60 9.55 -3.71
CA GLY A 74 27.61 9.72 -2.65
C GLY A 74 27.20 10.64 -1.48
N ARG A 75 26.09 11.37 -1.63
CA ARG A 75 25.45 12.14 -0.55
C ARG A 75 24.39 11.30 0.16
N LEU A 76 23.60 10.56 -0.60
CA LEU A 76 22.53 9.67 -0.09
C LEU A 76 23.10 8.46 0.66
N TRP A 77 24.23 7.97 0.17
CA TRP A 77 25.11 7.03 0.86
C TRP A 77 26.36 7.81 1.22
N THR A 78 26.44 8.35 2.44
CA THR A 78 27.62 9.11 2.90
C THR A 78 28.91 8.41 2.46
N ASN A 79 29.92 9.18 2.04
CA ASN A 79 31.27 8.84 1.50
C ASN A 79 32.07 7.66 2.14
N ARG A 80 31.49 6.89 3.05
CA ARG A 80 32.01 5.65 3.64
C ARG A 80 31.01 4.49 3.52
N SER A 81 30.62 4.11 2.30
CA SER A 81 30.33 2.70 2.04
C SER A 81 30.14 2.44 0.56
N HIS A 82 30.93 1.51 0.05
CA HIS A 82 30.59 0.59 -1.02
C HIS A 82 29.08 0.35 -1.14
N GLU A 83 28.57 0.13 -2.36
CA GLU A 83 27.28 -0.52 -2.61
C GLU A 83 26.94 -1.45 -1.45
N GLN A 84 25.96 -1.07 -0.63
CA GLN A 84 25.60 -1.83 0.56
C GLN A 84 24.98 -3.12 0.06
N LYS A 85 25.80 -4.15 -0.12
CA LYS A 85 25.39 -5.40 -0.77
C LYS A 85 24.13 -5.93 -0.07
N GLY A 86 23.11 -6.24 -0.87
CA GLY A 86 21.83 -6.67 -0.36
C GLY A 86 20.95 -5.56 0.19
N VAL A 87 21.23 -4.28 -0.07
CA VAL A 87 20.32 -3.18 0.24
C VAL A 87 20.03 -2.38 -1.02
N HIS A 88 18.75 -2.31 -1.36
CA HIS A 88 18.24 -1.68 -2.55
C HIS A 88 17.20 -0.63 -2.14
N LEU A 89 17.35 0.59 -2.66
CA LEU A 89 16.44 1.70 -2.38
C LEU A 89 15.61 1.96 -3.63
N ARG A 90 14.29 1.96 -3.48
CA ARG A 90 13.37 2.30 -4.56
C ARG A 90 12.82 3.69 -4.36
N TRP A 91 13.04 4.51 -5.37
CA TRP A 91 12.71 5.92 -5.39
C TRP A 91 11.33 6.13 -5.97
N HIS A 92 10.59 7.05 -5.39
CA HIS A 92 9.32 7.53 -5.91
C HIS A 92 9.23 9.02 -5.62
N GLN A 93 9.12 9.83 -6.68
CA GLN A 93 9.03 11.29 -6.61
C GLN A 93 10.12 11.92 -5.72
N GLY A 94 11.39 11.53 -5.94
CA GLY A 94 12.53 12.06 -5.19
C GLY A 94 12.70 11.60 -3.75
N PHE A 95 11.83 10.71 -3.24
CA PHE A 95 11.97 10.08 -1.93
C PHE A 95 12.25 8.59 -2.04
N VAL A 96 12.88 8.02 -1.03
CA VAL A 96 12.92 6.56 -0.89
C VAL A 96 11.63 6.09 -0.26
N ARG A 97 10.80 5.43 -1.07
CA ARG A 97 9.52 4.86 -0.65
C ARG A 97 9.69 3.44 -0.12
N GLU A 98 10.52 2.63 -0.78
CA GLU A 98 10.73 1.23 -0.43
C GLU A 98 12.21 0.94 -0.18
N LEU A 99 12.47 0.30 0.97
CA LEU A 99 13.75 -0.27 1.36
C LEU A 99 13.68 -1.79 1.19
N GLU A 100 14.41 -2.31 0.21
CA GLU A 100 14.51 -3.74 -0.04
C GLU A 100 15.85 -4.27 0.47
N VAL A 101 15.80 -5.31 1.31
CA VAL A 101 16.94 -5.91 1.97
C VAL A 101 17.02 -7.38 1.58
N VAL A 102 18.02 -7.77 0.81
CA VAL A 102 18.29 -9.15 0.41
C VAL A 102 19.36 -9.74 1.35
N ILE A 103 18.91 -10.45 2.38
CA ILE A 103 19.79 -10.98 3.44
C ILE A 103 20.89 -11.88 2.88
N ALA A 104 20.64 -12.60 1.79
CA ALA A 104 21.63 -13.47 1.16
C ALA A 104 22.86 -12.71 0.63
N GLU A 105 22.67 -11.48 0.17
CA GLU A 105 23.71 -10.62 -0.41
C GLU A 105 24.48 -9.82 0.65
N MET A 106 23.92 -9.68 1.85
CA MET A 106 24.51 -8.88 2.92
C MET A 106 25.83 -9.45 3.46
N PRO A 107 26.80 -8.58 3.83
CA PRO A 107 28.06 -9.00 4.43
C PRO A 107 27.85 -9.64 5.81
N GLY A 108 28.68 -10.64 6.12
CA GLY A 108 28.65 -11.38 7.39
C GLY A 108 27.99 -12.76 7.27
N ARG A 109 28.42 -13.73 8.10
CA ARG A 109 27.88 -15.11 8.08
C ARG A 109 26.72 -15.30 9.07
N ALA A 110 26.79 -14.66 10.24
CA ALA A 110 25.79 -14.82 11.30
C ALA A 110 24.65 -13.80 11.17
N VAL A 111 23.42 -14.23 11.46
CA VAL A 111 22.21 -13.38 11.46
C VAL A 111 22.41 -12.12 12.30
N ARG A 112 23.02 -12.24 13.48
CA ARG A 112 23.31 -11.10 14.37
C ARG A 112 24.23 -10.05 13.73
N SER A 113 25.23 -10.48 12.96
CA SER A 113 26.15 -9.55 12.28
C SER A 113 25.45 -8.82 11.13
N LYS A 114 24.61 -9.53 10.37
CA LYS A 114 23.79 -8.93 9.31
C LYS A 114 22.78 -7.94 9.88
N ALA A 115 22.15 -8.29 11.00
CA ALA A 115 21.21 -7.41 11.71
C ALA A 115 21.88 -6.11 12.21
N GLN A 116 23.07 -6.20 12.81
CA GLN A 116 23.85 -5.03 13.21
C GLN A 116 24.25 -4.14 12.01
N HIS A 117 24.57 -4.76 10.87
CA HIS A 117 24.85 -4.03 9.64
C HIS A 117 23.62 -3.25 9.17
N LEU A 118 22.44 -3.89 9.20
CA LEU A 118 21.17 -3.23 8.85
C LEU A 118 20.80 -2.12 9.84
N ASP A 119 21.07 -2.28 11.15
CA ASP A 119 20.89 -1.21 12.15
C ASP A 119 21.70 0.03 11.75
N GLY A 120 22.96 -0.15 11.35
CA GLY A 120 23.81 0.93 10.87
C GLY A 120 23.23 1.65 9.65
N ILE A 121 22.70 0.89 8.68
CA ILE A 121 22.08 1.42 7.47
C ILE A 121 20.80 2.19 7.80
N LEU A 122 19.94 1.65 8.66
CA LEU A 122 18.70 2.32 9.07
C LEU A 122 18.98 3.61 9.85
N GLN A 123 20.02 3.63 10.68
CA GLN A 123 20.45 4.87 11.34
C GLN A 123 20.95 5.93 10.35
N LEU A 124 21.58 5.53 9.24
CA LEU A 124 21.96 6.46 8.16
C LEU A 124 20.72 6.97 7.42
N ILE A 125 19.79 6.07 7.06
CA ILE A 125 18.50 6.40 6.43
C ILE A 125 17.70 7.39 7.28
N LEU A 126 17.65 7.20 8.60
CA LEU A 126 16.95 8.12 9.51
C LEU A 126 17.60 9.51 9.59
N ARG A 127 18.87 9.65 9.24
CA ARG A 127 19.57 10.95 9.29
C ARG A 127 19.32 11.79 8.05
N GLU A 128 19.26 11.18 6.88
CA GLU A 128 19.10 11.89 5.60
C GLU A 128 17.63 12.24 5.31
N PRO A 129 17.28 13.52 5.08
CA PRO A 129 15.90 13.95 4.88
C PRO A 129 15.13 13.16 3.80
N ALA A 130 15.74 12.90 2.64
CA ALA A 130 15.11 12.14 1.55
C ALA A 130 14.85 10.66 1.88
N LEU A 131 15.54 10.12 2.89
CA LEU A 131 15.48 8.71 3.29
C LEU A 131 14.55 8.49 4.50
N ARG A 132 14.05 9.55 5.15
CA ARG A 132 13.15 9.46 6.30
C ARG A 132 11.72 9.03 5.96
N PHE A 133 11.38 8.99 4.67
CA PHE A 133 10.03 8.73 4.16
C PHE A 133 9.83 7.28 3.69
N VAL A 134 10.65 6.35 4.17
CA VAL A 134 10.47 4.91 3.87
C VAL A 134 9.10 4.46 4.36
N GLU A 135 8.25 4.08 3.42
CA GLU A 135 6.90 3.57 3.65
C GLU A 135 6.86 2.06 3.70
N ILE A 136 7.73 1.39 2.94
CA ILE A 136 7.74 -0.05 2.74
C ILE A 136 9.12 -0.58 3.09
N ILE A 137 9.18 -1.57 3.99
CA ILE A 137 10.39 -2.36 4.20
C ILE A 137 10.13 -3.78 3.71
N ARG A 138 10.97 -4.27 2.81
CA ARG A 138 10.97 -5.64 2.33
C ARG A 138 12.26 -6.32 2.72
N ILE A 139 12.17 -7.42 3.47
CA ILE A 139 13.31 -8.22 3.90
C ILE A 139 13.20 -9.61 3.28
N THR A 140 14.02 -9.85 2.27
CA THR A 140 14.11 -11.10 1.55
C THR A 140 15.09 -12.05 2.27
N VAL A 141 14.57 -13.16 2.78
CA VAL A 141 15.32 -14.22 3.46
C VAL A 141 15.27 -15.51 2.64
N ALA A 142 16.40 -16.21 2.52
CA ALA A 142 16.48 -17.48 1.79
C ALA A 142 15.84 -18.64 2.58
N GLU A 143 15.96 -18.62 3.91
CA GLU A 143 15.45 -19.63 4.83
C GLU A 143 14.27 -19.07 5.64
N PRO A 144 13.35 -19.92 6.16
CA PRO A 144 12.19 -19.53 6.97
C PRO A 144 12.61 -19.06 8.38
N HIS A 145 13.33 -17.94 8.40
CA HIS A 145 13.79 -17.22 9.58
C HIS A 145 13.12 -15.84 9.67
N GLY A 146 11.97 -15.64 9.01
CA GLY A 146 11.26 -14.37 9.00
C GLY A 146 10.95 -13.85 10.40
N GLU A 147 10.66 -14.76 11.34
CA GLU A 147 10.44 -14.41 12.75
C GLU A 147 11.65 -13.70 13.39
N THR A 148 12.86 -14.17 13.13
CA THR A 148 14.07 -13.58 13.75
C THR A 148 14.29 -12.16 13.25
N TRP A 149 14.08 -11.94 11.96
CA TRP A 149 14.19 -10.62 11.32
C TRP A 149 13.06 -9.69 11.74
N LEU A 150 11.84 -10.20 11.88
CA LEU A 150 10.74 -9.44 12.45
C LEU A 150 11.02 -9.02 13.89
N GLN A 151 11.43 -9.95 14.76
CA GLN A 151 11.75 -9.63 16.15
C GLN A 151 12.88 -8.60 16.24
N TRP A 152 13.88 -8.69 15.35
CA TRP A 152 14.90 -7.67 15.26
C TRP A 152 14.33 -6.32 14.83
N LEU A 153 13.47 -6.26 13.81
CA LEU A 153 12.85 -5.01 13.35
C LEU A 153 12.02 -4.35 14.47
N LEU A 154 11.26 -5.16 15.21
CA LEU A 154 10.37 -4.70 16.28
C LEU A 154 11.12 -4.32 17.57
N ARG A 155 12.27 -4.96 17.86
CA ARG A 155 13.15 -4.61 18.99
C ARG A 155 14.12 -3.48 18.65
N GLY A 156 14.50 -3.38 17.39
CA GLY A 156 15.34 -2.33 16.86
C GLY A 156 14.63 -1.01 17.08
N ARG A 157 15.34 0.01 17.56
CA ARG A 157 14.79 1.34 17.83
C ARG A 157 14.48 2.12 16.53
N VAL A 158 14.13 1.42 15.47
CA VAL A 158 13.86 1.96 14.14
C VAL A 158 12.42 2.45 14.16
N TYR A 159 12.26 3.70 14.57
CA TYR A 159 10.98 4.37 14.56
C TYR A 159 10.81 5.18 13.28
N LEU A 160 10.40 4.50 12.20
CA LEU A 160 10.04 5.15 10.95
C LEU A 160 8.57 5.57 11.00
N GLN A 161 8.32 6.86 11.21
CA GLN A 161 6.96 7.41 11.26
C GLN A 161 6.22 7.29 9.92
N SER A 162 6.95 7.21 8.81
CA SER A 162 6.40 6.98 7.47
C SER A 162 6.06 5.51 7.21
N LEU A 163 6.49 4.56 8.04
CA LEU A 163 6.31 3.14 7.77
C LEU A 163 4.83 2.75 7.69
N ARG A 164 4.45 2.11 6.58
CA ARG A 164 3.11 1.61 6.26
C ARG A 164 3.10 0.11 6.07
N GLU A 165 4.18 -0.45 5.54
CA GLU A 165 4.24 -1.87 5.22
C GLU A 165 5.57 -2.48 5.61
N VAL A 166 5.50 -3.69 6.12
CA VAL A 166 6.67 -4.53 6.39
C VAL A 166 6.40 -5.89 5.78
N HIS A 167 7.34 -6.37 5.00
CA HIS A 167 7.28 -7.70 4.42
C HIS A 167 8.59 -8.42 4.73
N VAL A 168 8.49 -9.62 5.28
CA VAL A 168 9.63 -10.46 5.58
C VAL A 168 9.35 -11.84 5.01
N GLY A 169 10.27 -12.44 4.26
CA GLY A 169 10.08 -13.80 3.78
C GLY A 169 10.86 -14.11 2.51
N GLN A 170 10.48 -15.20 1.84
CA GLN A 170 11.04 -15.55 0.54
C GLN A 170 10.42 -14.71 -0.59
N PRO A 171 11.13 -14.47 -1.70
CA PRO A 171 10.65 -13.63 -2.80
C PRO A 171 9.26 -14.01 -3.32
N GLY A 172 9.00 -15.31 -3.47
CA GLY A 172 7.71 -15.81 -3.98
C GLY A 172 6.55 -15.72 -2.97
N GLY A 173 6.83 -15.56 -1.68
CA GLY A 173 5.82 -15.47 -0.62
C GLY A 173 5.51 -14.04 -0.20
N ILE A 174 6.42 -13.09 -0.42
CA ILE A 174 6.32 -11.70 0.08
C ILE A 174 5.05 -10.94 -0.39
N ALA A 175 4.37 -11.43 -1.43
CA ALA A 175 3.13 -10.87 -1.96
C ALA A 175 2.00 -11.91 -2.12
N SER A 176 2.08 -13.08 -1.47
CA SER A 176 0.96 -14.04 -1.54
C SER A 176 -0.22 -13.52 -0.71
N ARG A 177 -1.42 -13.57 -1.31
CA ARG A 177 -2.67 -13.17 -0.68
C ARG A 177 -2.74 -13.68 0.78
N PRO A 178 -3.13 -12.81 1.74
CA PRO A 178 -3.39 -13.19 3.12
C PRO A 178 -4.37 -14.38 3.19
N ALA A 179 -3.89 -15.54 3.65
CA ALA A 179 -4.79 -16.61 4.08
C ALA A 179 -5.63 -16.06 5.24
N GLY A 180 -6.95 -16.00 5.07
CA GLY A 180 -7.80 -15.34 6.05
C GLY A 180 -9.18 -15.94 6.17
N THR A 181 -9.41 -16.58 7.32
CA THR A 181 -10.66 -16.96 8.05
C THR A 181 -11.88 -17.53 7.35
N TRP A 182 -12.07 -17.44 6.03
CA TRP A 182 -13.08 -18.31 5.40
C TRP A 182 -12.53 -19.73 5.21
N GLU A 183 -11.21 -19.89 5.05
CA GLU A 183 -10.59 -21.18 4.71
C GLU A 183 -9.74 -21.81 5.84
N SER A 184 -9.53 -21.13 6.97
CA SER A 184 -8.70 -21.70 8.02
C SER A 184 -9.13 -21.24 9.40
N GLN A 185 -9.58 -22.20 10.22
CA GLN A 185 -9.68 -22.10 11.67
C GLN A 185 -8.30 -22.07 12.36
N GLN A 186 -7.19 -21.96 11.61
CA GLN A 186 -5.89 -21.78 12.25
C GLN A 186 -5.83 -20.37 12.79
N THR A 187 -6.03 -20.27 14.10
CA THR A 187 -5.49 -19.21 14.94
C THR A 187 -4.08 -18.89 14.45
N PRO A 188 -3.70 -17.62 14.24
CA PRO A 188 -2.31 -17.28 13.97
C PRO A 188 -1.46 -18.03 14.99
N LYS A 189 -0.43 -18.76 14.52
CA LYS A 189 0.41 -19.61 15.38
C LYS A 189 0.74 -18.82 16.64
N ALA A 190 0.49 -19.38 17.82
CA ALA A 190 0.61 -18.68 19.12
C ALA A 190 1.94 -17.92 19.31
N ARG A 191 2.98 -18.29 18.54
CA ARG A 191 4.27 -17.61 18.46
C ARG A 191 4.21 -16.13 18.02
N TRP A 192 3.21 -15.71 17.24
CA TRP A 192 3.17 -14.35 16.71
C TRP A 192 2.52 -13.30 17.62
N SER A 193 1.78 -13.70 18.66
CA SER A 193 1.04 -12.76 19.52
C SER A 193 1.95 -11.78 20.28
N ALA A 194 3.12 -12.25 20.74
CA ALA A 194 4.10 -11.41 21.45
C ALA A 194 4.75 -10.34 20.55
N ALA A 195 4.85 -10.60 19.24
CA ALA A 195 5.34 -9.62 18.27
C ALA A 195 4.29 -8.52 18.02
N VAL A 196 2.99 -8.87 18.04
CA VAL A 196 1.89 -7.92 17.80
C VAL A 196 1.81 -6.82 18.86
N ASP A 197 2.13 -7.12 20.13
CA ASP A 197 2.14 -6.11 21.19
C ASP A 197 3.21 -5.02 20.96
N GLN A 198 4.33 -5.36 20.31
CA GLN A 198 5.40 -4.41 19.97
C GLN A 198 5.04 -3.54 18.76
N ILE A 199 4.09 -3.99 17.92
CA ILE A 199 3.63 -3.25 16.73
C ILE A 199 2.79 -2.02 17.10
N ARG A 200 2.36 -1.88 18.37
CA ARG A 200 1.60 -0.72 18.88
C ARG A 200 2.27 0.63 18.60
N HIS A 201 3.61 0.65 18.51
CA HIS A 201 4.36 1.87 18.20
C HIS A 201 4.18 2.31 16.73
N PHE A 202 3.91 1.37 15.82
CA PHE A 202 3.70 1.66 14.41
C PHE A 202 2.21 1.91 14.13
N GLN A 203 1.68 3.03 14.62
CA GLN A 203 0.26 3.38 14.48
C GLN A 203 -0.22 3.49 13.02
N ARG A 204 0.71 3.67 12.08
CA ARG A 204 0.44 3.87 10.66
C ARG A 204 0.73 2.63 9.79
N LEU A 205 1.29 1.57 10.40
CA LEU A 205 1.57 0.31 9.70
C LEU A 205 0.26 -0.37 9.31
N ARG A 206 -0.08 -0.45 8.04
CA ARG A 206 -1.26 -1.16 7.56
C ARG A 206 -1.02 -2.66 7.42
N TRP A 207 0.13 -3.06 6.88
CA TRP A 207 0.44 -4.45 6.55
C TRP A 207 1.72 -4.92 7.21
N LEU A 208 1.67 -6.18 7.62
CA LEU A 208 2.84 -6.93 8.04
C LEU A 208 2.74 -8.33 7.45
N THR A 209 3.65 -8.72 6.57
CA THR A 209 3.75 -10.11 6.09
C THR A 209 5.04 -10.76 6.59
N VAL A 210 4.94 -12.03 6.98
CA VAL A 210 6.07 -12.83 7.46
C VAL A 210 5.99 -14.22 6.86
N ASP A 211 7.05 -14.63 6.16
CA ASP A 211 7.13 -15.89 5.42
C ASP A 211 5.93 -16.11 4.47
N GLY A 212 5.42 -15.00 3.92
CA GLY A 212 4.26 -14.95 3.02
C GLY A 212 2.88 -15.01 3.68
N GLU A 213 2.81 -15.04 5.01
CA GLU A 213 1.57 -14.91 5.76
C GLU A 213 1.37 -13.46 6.22
N LEU A 214 0.19 -12.88 5.96
CA LEU A 214 -0.18 -11.60 6.56
C LEU A 214 -0.50 -11.76 8.04
N LEU A 215 0.23 -11.04 8.88
CA LEU A 215 -0.06 -10.88 10.29
C LEU A 215 -1.13 -9.79 10.46
N ARG A 216 -2.29 -10.21 10.99
CA ARG A 216 -3.42 -9.32 11.24
C ARG A 216 -3.11 -8.37 12.38
N LEU A 217 -2.94 -7.10 12.04
CA LEU A 217 -2.72 -6.05 13.01
C LEU A 217 -4.09 -5.59 13.57
N PRO A 218 -4.24 -5.40 14.88
CA PRO A 218 -5.48 -4.88 15.42
C PRO A 218 -5.71 -3.45 14.94
N CYS A 219 -6.94 -3.17 14.48
CA CYS A 219 -7.40 -1.80 14.26
C CYS A 219 -7.48 -1.01 15.59
N ARG A 220 -7.83 -1.71 16.68
CA ARG A 220 -7.84 -1.23 18.06
C ARG A 220 -7.80 -2.40 19.04
N ASP A 221 -7.23 -2.15 20.22
CA ASP A 221 -7.26 -3.11 21.33
C ASP A 221 -8.68 -3.22 21.94
N GLY A 222 -9.06 -4.43 22.35
CA GLY A 222 -10.33 -4.71 23.02
C GLY A 222 -11.18 -5.77 22.33
N SER A 223 -12.42 -5.90 22.80
CA SER A 223 -13.38 -6.88 22.28
C SER A 223 -13.80 -6.57 20.84
N THR A 224 -14.47 -7.53 20.19
CA THR A 224 -15.11 -7.34 18.88
C THR A 224 -16.01 -6.10 18.88
N GLU A 225 -16.80 -5.89 19.93
CA GLU A 225 -17.72 -4.75 20.07
C GLU A 225 -16.96 -3.42 20.15
N THR A 226 -15.86 -3.40 20.91
CA THR A 226 -14.99 -2.22 21.03
C THR A 226 -14.39 -1.85 19.68
N LYS A 227 -13.89 -2.85 18.94
CA LYS A 227 -13.36 -2.67 17.59
C LYS A 227 -14.43 -2.19 16.62
N THR A 228 -15.61 -2.83 16.58
CA THR A 228 -16.72 -2.44 15.72
C THR A 228 -17.16 -1.00 16.00
N HIS A 229 -17.35 -0.62 17.26
CA HIS A 229 -17.71 0.76 17.62
C HIS A 229 -16.63 1.76 17.17
N PHE A 230 -15.37 1.42 17.37
CA PHE A 230 -14.27 2.26 16.92
C PHE A 230 -14.24 2.43 15.39
N VAL A 231 -14.33 1.33 14.64
CA VAL A 231 -14.38 1.34 13.17
C VAL A 231 -15.54 2.20 12.68
N ARG A 232 -16.75 1.99 13.22
CA ARG A 232 -17.92 2.83 12.90
C ARG A 232 -17.64 4.32 13.08
N SER A 233 -16.97 4.68 14.18
CA SER A 233 -16.65 6.08 14.47
C SER A 233 -15.64 6.69 13.48
N LEU A 234 -14.91 5.89 12.70
CA LEU A 234 -13.98 6.40 11.67
C LEU A 234 -14.70 7.12 10.53
N ALA A 235 -15.99 6.83 10.29
CA ALA A 235 -16.78 7.50 9.25
C ALA A 235 -16.91 9.02 9.47
N SER A 236 -16.90 9.47 10.72
CA SER A 236 -17.04 10.89 11.10
C SER A 236 -15.76 11.53 11.62
N ARG A 237 -14.66 10.78 11.73
CA ARG A 237 -13.37 11.29 12.21
C ARG A 237 -12.52 11.89 11.08
N PRO A 238 -11.54 12.75 11.42
CA PRO A 238 -10.51 13.14 10.47
C PRO A 238 -9.75 11.93 9.95
N LEU A 239 -9.53 11.85 8.63
CA LEU A 239 -8.83 10.74 7.96
C LEU A 239 -7.31 10.87 8.06
N THR A 240 -6.81 11.04 9.29
CA THR A 240 -5.38 11.00 9.62
C THR A 240 -4.76 9.66 9.24
N SER A 241 -3.46 9.59 8.97
CA SER A 241 -2.73 8.37 8.64
C SER A 241 -2.99 7.20 9.63
N PRO A 242 -2.99 7.40 10.97
CA PRO A 242 -3.38 6.35 11.90
C PRO A 242 -4.83 5.85 11.75
N ASN A 243 -5.78 6.76 11.49
CA ASN A 243 -7.19 6.39 11.26
C ASN A 243 -7.39 5.66 9.94
N ARG A 244 -6.66 6.07 8.88
CA ARG A 244 -6.63 5.35 7.59
C ARG A 244 -6.07 3.94 7.78
N ALA A 245 -4.91 3.82 8.42
CA ALA A 245 -4.29 2.53 8.72
C ALA A 245 -5.22 1.65 9.58
N ALA A 246 -5.90 2.21 10.57
CA ALA A 246 -6.86 1.49 11.39
C ALA A 246 -8.05 0.95 10.57
N LEU A 247 -8.58 1.70 9.60
CA LEU A 247 -9.64 1.21 8.71
C LEU A 247 -9.12 0.09 7.78
N CYS A 248 -7.93 0.24 7.20
CA CYS A 248 -7.29 -0.82 6.41
C CYS A 248 -7.06 -2.08 7.26
N ARG A 249 -6.60 -1.95 8.51
CA ARG A 249 -6.47 -3.10 9.43
C ARG A 249 -7.81 -3.77 9.73
N ALA A 250 -8.88 -3.00 9.86
CA ALA A 250 -10.22 -3.53 10.09
C ALA A 250 -10.72 -4.38 8.91
N LEU A 251 -10.28 -4.06 7.67
CA LEU A 251 -10.49 -4.90 6.47
C LEU A 251 -9.77 -6.25 6.53
N TRP A 252 -8.93 -6.51 7.52
CA TRP A 252 -8.24 -7.78 7.72
C TRP A 252 -8.47 -8.38 9.12
N ASP A 253 -9.42 -7.83 9.90
CA ASP A 253 -9.70 -8.33 11.25
C ASP A 253 -10.22 -9.78 11.22
N ALA A 254 -10.04 -10.49 12.33
CA ALA A 254 -10.53 -11.87 12.45
C ALA A 254 -12.04 -11.96 12.61
N SER A 255 -12.67 -10.90 13.13
CA SER A 255 -14.11 -10.85 13.34
C SER A 255 -14.83 -10.37 12.08
N THR A 256 -15.77 -11.20 11.60
CA THR A 256 -16.65 -10.82 10.48
C THR A 256 -17.48 -9.57 10.78
N LYS A 257 -17.83 -9.32 12.05
CA LYS A 257 -18.52 -8.09 12.46
C LYS A 257 -17.67 -6.84 12.25
N VAL A 258 -16.36 -6.93 12.51
CA VAL A 258 -15.43 -5.81 12.33
C VAL A 258 -15.19 -5.57 10.83
N HIS A 259 -15.03 -6.65 10.06
CA HIS A 259 -14.96 -6.58 8.59
C HIS A 259 -16.16 -5.89 7.98
N ASP A 260 -17.37 -6.31 8.37
CA ASP A 260 -18.60 -5.82 7.78
C ASP A 260 -18.81 -4.33 8.07
N GLU A 261 -18.46 -3.91 9.30
CA GLU A 261 -18.44 -2.50 9.66
C GLU A 261 -17.39 -1.71 8.85
N ALA A 262 -16.21 -2.28 8.60
CA ALA A 262 -15.18 -1.61 7.79
C ALA A 262 -15.67 -1.34 6.35
N PHE A 263 -16.31 -2.32 5.70
CA PHE A 263 -16.92 -2.12 4.39
C PHE A 263 -18.05 -1.09 4.42
N ALA A 264 -18.89 -1.09 5.45
CA ALA A 264 -19.96 -0.09 5.61
C ALA A 264 -19.40 1.33 5.77
N VAL A 265 -18.33 1.48 6.54
CA VAL A 265 -17.62 2.77 6.72
C VAL A 265 -17.00 3.23 5.42
N ILE A 266 -16.37 2.35 4.63
CA ILE A 266 -15.86 2.69 3.29
C ILE A 266 -16.99 3.17 2.38
N GLY A 267 -18.13 2.47 2.39
CA GLY A 267 -19.32 2.89 1.65
C GLY A 267 -19.82 4.28 2.06
N THR A 268 -19.75 4.61 3.35
CA THR A 268 -20.15 5.92 3.89
C THR A 268 -19.16 7.03 3.52
N LEU A 269 -17.86 6.72 3.52
CA LEU A 269 -16.81 7.65 3.12
C LEU A 269 -16.83 7.95 1.61
N GLY A 270 -17.27 6.99 0.80
CA GLY A 270 -17.36 7.11 -0.66
C GLY A 270 -15.98 7.40 -1.28
N PRO A 271 -15.85 8.42 -2.13
CA PRO A 271 -14.57 8.76 -2.79
C PRO A 271 -13.41 9.00 -1.81
N ARG A 272 -13.69 9.45 -0.58
CA ARG A 272 -12.67 9.71 0.44
C ARG A 272 -11.97 8.45 0.94
N ALA A 273 -12.50 7.26 0.64
CA ALA A 273 -11.90 5.98 1.00
C ALA A 273 -10.97 5.40 -0.08
N GLU A 274 -10.55 6.19 -1.07
CA GLU A 274 -9.59 5.76 -2.10
C GLU A 274 -8.32 5.13 -1.52
N PHE A 275 -7.85 5.59 -0.35
CA PHE A 275 -6.67 5.05 0.32
C PHE A 275 -6.79 3.54 0.65
N CYS A 276 -7.99 2.97 0.72
CA CYS A 276 -8.20 1.54 0.91
C CYS A 276 -8.07 0.72 -0.39
N LEU A 277 -7.87 1.34 -1.56
CA LEU A 277 -7.99 0.63 -2.83
C LEU A 277 -7.01 -0.54 -2.96
N GLU A 278 -5.78 -0.41 -2.48
CA GLU A 278 -4.80 -1.50 -2.54
C GLU A 278 -5.23 -2.69 -1.69
N ASP A 279 -5.77 -2.44 -0.49
CA ASP A 279 -6.39 -3.48 0.36
C ASP A 279 -7.57 -4.18 -0.34
N LEU A 280 -8.43 -3.40 -1.00
CA LEU A 280 -9.59 -3.93 -1.72
C LEU A 280 -9.18 -4.76 -2.94
N LEU A 281 -8.14 -4.33 -3.68
CA LEU A 281 -7.58 -5.08 -4.81
C LEU A 281 -6.97 -6.40 -4.35
N TRP A 282 -6.25 -6.41 -3.23
CA TRP A 282 -5.70 -7.63 -2.64
C TRP A 282 -6.76 -8.68 -2.30
N MET A 283 -7.98 -8.25 -1.97
CA MET A 283 -9.09 -9.19 -1.73
C MET A 283 -9.62 -9.86 -2.99
N LEU A 284 -9.22 -9.39 -4.18
CA LEU A 284 -9.58 -9.96 -5.47
C LEU A 284 -8.53 -10.95 -5.99
N GLU A 285 -7.38 -11.08 -5.33
CA GLU A 285 -6.31 -11.96 -5.77
C GLU A 285 -6.61 -13.45 -5.51
N PRO A 286 -6.20 -14.38 -6.39
CA PRO A 286 -6.33 -15.81 -6.14
C PRO A 286 -5.53 -16.32 -4.92
N PRO A 287 -5.92 -17.45 -4.32
CA PRO A 287 -7.12 -18.24 -4.62
C PRO A 287 -8.39 -17.60 -4.05
N LEU A 288 -9.44 -17.47 -4.86
CA LEU A 288 -10.72 -16.89 -4.46
C LEU A 288 -11.71 -17.98 -4.04
N GLY A 289 -11.67 -18.44 -2.78
CA GLY A 289 -12.59 -19.48 -2.30
C GLY A 289 -14.05 -19.17 -2.67
N LYS A 290 -14.78 -20.12 -3.30
CA LYS A 290 -16.09 -19.87 -3.95
C LYS A 290 -17.14 -19.19 -3.07
N ARG A 291 -17.09 -19.42 -1.76
CA ARG A 291 -18.02 -18.87 -0.75
C ARG A 291 -17.47 -17.68 0.03
N ASP A 292 -16.26 -17.23 -0.28
CA ASP A 292 -15.68 -16.05 0.35
C ASP A 292 -16.46 -14.80 -0.09
N PRO A 293 -17.10 -14.07 0.85
CA PRO A 293 -17.89 -12.88 0.55
C PRO A 293 -17.01 -11.64 0.33
N ARG A 294 -15.72 -11.68 0.69
CA ARG A 294 -14.82 -10.51 0.63
C ARG A 294 -14.64 -9.96 -0.78
N PRO A 295 -14.45 -10.74 -1.85
CA PRO A 295 -14.30 -10.19 -3.19
C PRO A 295 -15.52 -9.38 -3.64
N ALA A 296 -16.73 -9.88 -3.36
CA ALA A 296 -17.97 -9.16 -3.70
C ALA A 296 -18.13 -7.88 -2.85
N LYS A 297 -17.81 -7.94 -1.55
CA LYS A 297 -17.82 -6.75 -0.67
C LYS A 297 -16.77 -5.72 -1.08
N ALA A 298 -15.58 -6.17 -1.47
CA ALA A 298 -14.51 -5.31 -1.96
C ALA A 298 -14.91 -4.57 -3.24
N LEU A 299 -15.50 -5.28 -4.21
CA LEU A 299 -16.03 -4.65 -5.43
C LEU A 299 -17.13 -3.62 -5.13
N ARG A 300 -18.06 -3.91 -4.21
CA ARG A 300 -19.09 -2.92 -3.79
C ARG A 300 -18.48 -1.70 -3.11
N ALA A 301 -17.48 -1.89 -2.26
CA ALA A 301 -16.74 -0.80 -1.64
C ALA A 301 -16.00 0.04 -2.69
N MET A 302 -15.37 -0.59 -3.68
CA MET A 302 -14.75 0.09 -4.83
C MET A 302 -15.80 0.85 -5.65
N ALA A 303 -17.01 0.32 -5.81
CA ALA A 303 -18.11 1.02 -6.47
C ALA A 303 -18.54 2.30 -5.71
N ALA A 304 -18.53 2.27 -4.37
CA ALA A 304 -18.82 3.44 -3.55
C ALA A 304 -17.71 4.50 -3.61
N ILE A 305 -16.44 4.07 -3.75
CA ILE A 305 -15.31 4.97 -4.01
C ILE A 305 -15.48 5.65 -5.39
N GLY A 306 -16.06 4.96 -6.36
CA GLY A 306 -16.40 5.51 -7.67
C GLY A 306 -15.16 5.84 -8.51
N PRO A 307 -15.15 6.96 -9.26
CA PRO A 307 -14.06 7.30 -10.17
C PRO A 307 -12.68 7.46 -9.50
N ALA A 308 -12.61 7.80 -8.22
CA ALA A 308 -11.35 7.85 -7.48
C ALA A 308 -10.64 6.47 -7.44
N GLY A 309 -11.39 5.37 -7.54
CA GLY A 309 -10.85 4.02 -7.60
C GLY A 309 -10.30 3.59 -8.97
N ALA A 310 -10.29 4.48 -9.97
CA ALA A 310 -9.93 4.13 -11.35
C ALA A 310 -8.50 3.60 -11.52
N ARG A 311 -7.57 3.96 -10.62
CA ARG A 311 -6.19 3.44 -10.65
C ARG A 311 -6.13 1.90 -10.56
N GLY A 312 -7.13 1.27 -9.95
CA GLY A 312 -7.25 -0.18 -9.87
C GLY A 312 -7.77 -0.86 -11.15
N LEU A 313 -8.28 -0.10 -12.12
CA LEU A 313 -8.94 -0.65 -13.31
C LEU A 313 -8.01 -1.56 -14.11
N ARG A 314 -6.78 -1.12 -14.39
CA ARG A 314 -5.82 -1.92 -15.16
C ARG A 314 -5.43 -3.22 -14.45
N VAL A 315 -5.28 -3.15 -13.12
CA VAL A 315 -4.95 -4.31 -12.28
C VAL A 315 -6.07 -5.35 -12.37
N VAL A 316 -7.33 -4.94 -12.18
CA VAL A 316 -8.45 -5.87 -12.25
C VAL A 316 -8.63 -6.43 -13.65
N LEU A 317 -8.61 -5.60 -14.69
CA LEU A 317 -8.75 -6.08 -16.08
C LEU A 317 -7.67 -7.09 -16.46
N GLY A 318 -6.41 -6.87 -16.05
CA GLY A 318 -5.32 -7.83 -16.25
C GLY A 318 -5.55 -9.16 -15.55
N ALA A 319 -6.15 -9.14 -14.35
CA ALA A 319 -6.47 -10.34 -13.58
C ALA A 319 -7.70 -11.11 -14.11
N LEU A 320 -8.63 -10.45 -14.81
CA LEU A 320 -9.88 -11.08 -15.28
C LEU A 320 -9.66 -12.25 -16.25
N ASN A 321 -8.57 -12.26 -17.02
CA ASN A 321 -8.26 -13.32 -17.98
C ASN A 321 -8.10 -14.71 -17.34
N HIS A 322 -7.89 -14.78 -16.03
CA HIS A 322 -7.69 -16.01 -15.27
C HIS A 322 -8.60 -16.13 -14.04
N SER A 323 -9.64 -15.29 -13.94
CA SER A 323 -10.37 -15.08 -12.68
C SER A 323 -11.77 -15.71 -12.63
N GLU A 324 -12.10 -16.30 -11.47
CA GLU A 324 -13.45 -16.74 -11.11
C GLU A 324 -14.44 -15.57 -10.87
N LEU A 325 -13.99 -14.31 -10.91
CA LEU A 325 -14.82 -13.13 -10.64
C LEU A 325 -16.06 -13.06 -11.54
N LEU A 326 -15.93 -13.39 -12.83
CA LEU A 326 -17.04 -13.39 -13.79
C LEU A 326 -17.93 -14.64 -13.71
N GLN A 327 -17.45 -15.73 -13.08
CA GLN A 327 -18.18 -17.00 -12.99
C GLN A 327 -19.09 -17.06 -11.76
N SER A 328 -18.83 -16.24 -10.74
CA SER A 328 -19.61 -16.19 -9.51
C SER A 328 -20.86 -15.31 -9.65
N ARG A 329 -22.01 -15.83 -9.21
CA ARG A 329 -23.30 -15.12 -9.19
C ARG A 329 -23.29 -13.85 -8.35
N GLU A 330 -22.45 -13.78 -7.32
CA GLU A 330 -22.36 -12.61 -6.44
C GLU A 330 -21.30 -11.60 -6.89
N ARG A 331 -20.18 -12.10 -7.42
CA ARG A 331 -19.02 -11.26 -7.78
C ARG A 331 -19.21 -10.57 -9.12
N ALA A 332 -19.80 -11.24 -10.11
CA ALA A 332 -19.96 -10.67 -11.44
C ALA A 332 -20.86 -9.42 -11.45
N PRO A 333 -22.02 -9.39 -10.76
CA PRO A 333 -22.81 -8.16 -10.65
C PRO A 333 -22.07 -7.03 -9.91
N ALA A 334 -21.35 -7.35 -8.84
CA ALA A 334 -20.57 -6.37 -8.08
C ALA A 334 -19.42 -5.77 -8.91
N LEU A 335 -18.78 -6.59 -9.76
CA LEU A 335 -17.76 -6.14 -10.70
C LEU A 335 -18.35 -5.15 -11.70
N LEU A 336 -19.50 -5.48 -12.30
CA LEU A 336 -20.17 -4.59 -13.26
C LEU A 336 -20.67 -3.30 -12.60
N GLU A 337 -21.14 -3.38 -11.35
CA GLU A 337 -21.51 -2.21 -10.55
C GLU A 337 -20.33 -1.27 -10.36
N TRP A 338 -19.16 -1.80 -9.96
CA TRP A 338 -17.94 -1.02 -9.84
C TRP A 338 -17.49 -0.45 -11.18
N LEU A 339 -17.39 -1.26 -12.23
CA LEU A 339 -16.99 -0.77 -13.57
C LEU A 339 -17.91 0.36 -14.05
N GLY A 340 -19.22 0.24 -13.82
CA GLY A 340 -20.18 1.29 -14.14
C GLY A 340 -20.06 2.53 -13.26
N SER A 341 -19.56 2.42 -12.02
CA SER A 341 -19.34 3.56 -11.12
C SER A 341 -18.16 4.45 -11.55
N LEU A 342 -17.26 3.93 -12.39
CA LEU A 342 -16.12 4.69 -12.92
C LEU A 342 -16.54 5.72 -13.98
N GLY A 343 -17.76 5.62 -14.51
CA GLY A 343 -18.24 6.49 -15.59
C GLY A 343 -17.34 6.40 -16.83
N PRO A 344 -17.07 7.52 -17.54
CA PRO A 344 -16.22 7.53 -18.73
C PRO A 344 -14.80 7.01 -18.51
N VAL A 345 -14.24 7.10 -17.30
CA VAL A 345 -12.91 6.55 -17.01
C VAL A 345 -12.87 5.02 -17.16
N GLY A 346 -14.04 4.37 -17.07
CA GLY A 346 -14.22 2.95 -17.29
C GLY A 346 -14.17 2.49 -18.75
N THR A 347 -13.94 3.37 -19.75
CA THR A 347 -13.88 3.00 -21.18
C THR A 347 -13.03 1.75 -21.48
N PRO A 348 -11.85 1.54 -20.86
CA PRO A 348 -11.06 0.33 -21.09
C PRO A 348 -11.80 -0.98 -20.77
N ALA A 349 -12.84 -0.94 -19.93
CA ALA A 349 -13.63 -2.11 -19.55
C ALA A 349 -14.75 -2.47 -20.56
N LEU A 350 -15.04 -1.60 -21.54
CA LEU A 350 -16.14 -1.84 -22.49
C LEU A 350 -15.97 -3.16 -23.26
N ALA A 351 -14.75 -3.50 -23.67
CA ALA A 351 -14.47 -4.75 -24.37
C ALA A 351 -14.88 -5.99 -23.54
N VAL A 352 -14.62 -5.97 -22.24
CA VAL A 352 -15.01 -7.06 -21.32
C VAL A 352 -16.54 -7.11 -21.13
N ILE A 353 -17.18 -5.95 -21.03
CA ILE A 353 -18.64 -5.86 -20.87
C ILE A 353 -19.37 -6.33 -22.13
N ASP A 354 -18.90 -5.94 -23.31
CA ASP A 354 -19.48 -6.33 -24.59
C ASP A 354 -19.33 -7.84 -24.82
N ALA A 355 -18.15 -8.40 -24.56
CA ALA A 355 -17.93 -9.85 -24.59
C ALA A 355 -18.87 -10.62 -23.64
N LEU A 356 -19.20 -10.06 -22.47
CA LEU A 356 -20.17 -10.65 -21.54
C LEU A 356 -21.62 -10.58 -22.06
N LEU A 357 -21.98 -9.51 -22.77
CA LEU A 357 -23.31 -9.34 -23.35
C LEU A 357 -23.57 -10.28 -24.54
N GLU A 358 -22.52 -10.57 -25.31
CA GLU A 358 -22.54 -11.49 -26.46
C GLU A 358 -22.68 -12.96 -26.07
N ARG A 359 -22.30 -13.32 -24.83
CA ARG A 359 -22.47 -14.68 -24.31
C ARG A 359 -23.96 -15.06 -24.20
N SER A 360 -24.34 -16.14 -24.89
CA SER A 360 -25.70 -16.68 -24.92
C SER A 360 -26.17 -17.14 -23.53
N GLU A 361 -25.25 -17.70 -22.74
CA GLU A 361 -25.47 -18.26 -21.40
C GLU A 361 -25.57 -17.21 -20.28
N THR A 362 -25.37 -15.92 -20.58
CA THR A 362 -25.46 -14.86 -19.56
C THR A 362 -26.90 -14.70 -19.07
N GLY A 363 -27.12 -15.01 -17.79
CA GLY A 363 -28.42 -14.87 -17.13
C GLY A 363 -28.99 -13.45 -17.20
N GLY A 364 -30.33 -13.32 -17.16
CA GLY A 364 -31.04 -12.06 -17.40
C GLY A 364 -30.61 -10.90 -16.49
N GLU A 365 -30.43 -11.15 -15.20
CA GLU A 365 -29.97 -10.14 -14.23
C GLU A 365 -28.56 -9.64 -14.53
N LEU A 366 -27.65 -10.55 -14.88
CA LEU A 366 -26.26 -10.22 -15.22
C LEU A 366 -26.18 -9.43 -16.52
N ARG A 367 -26.98 -9.80 -17.53
CA ARG A 367 -27.11 -9.06 -18.79
C ARG A 367 -27.66 -7.65 -18.55
N GLN A 368 -28.62 -7.49 -17.62
CA GLN A 368 -29.14 -6.17 -17.26
C GLN A 368 -28.10 -5.32 -16.53
N ALA A 369 -27.32 -5.91 -15.60
CA ALA A 369 -26.22 -5.23 -14.93
C ALA A 369 -25.15 -4.77 -15.93
N ALA A 370 -24.80 -5.61 -16.90
CA ALA A 370 -23.82 -5.30 -17.95
C ALA A 370 -24.30 -4.14 -18.83
N ARG A 371 -25.58 -4.14 -19.25
CA ARG A 371 -26.18 -3.00 -19.99
C ARG A 371 -26.14 -1.70 -19.19
N ARG A 372 -26.43 -1.74 -17.88
CA ARG A 372 -26.34 -0.56 -17.01
C ARG A 372 -24.91 -0.04 -16.90
N ALA A 373 -23.94 -0.93 -16.70
CA ALA A 373 -22.53 -0.57 -16.62
C ALA A 373 -22.05 0.05 -17.93
N ARG A 374 -22.33 -0.59 -19.06
CA ARG A 374 -22.04 -0.08 -20.41
C ARG A 374 -22.60 1.33 -20.62
N LYS A 375 -23.89 1.54 -20.31
CA LYS A 375 -24.54 2.84 -20.43
C LYS A 375 -23.81 3.92 -19.60
N ARG A 376 -23.51 3.65 -18.32
CA ARG A 376 -22.81 4.61 -17.46
C ARG A 376 -21.41 4.97 -17.96
N ILE A 377 -20.73 4.04 -18.60
CA ILE A 377 -19.39 4.27 -19.17
C ILE A 377 -19.47 5.06 -20.48
N SER A 378 -20.47 4.78 -21.33
CA SER A 378 -20.61 5.41 -22.64
C SER A 378 -21.27 6.80 -22.62
N GLY A 379 -21.96 7.17 -21.52
CA GLY A 379 -22.77 8.39 -21.42
C GLY A 379 -24.24 8.12 -21.68
#